data_AF-A0A1W9WWD3-F1
#
_entry.id   AF-A0A1W9WWD3-F1
#
_cell.length_a   1.000
_cell.length_b   1.000
_cell.length_c   1.000
_cell.angle_alpha   90.00
_cell.angle_beta   90.00
_cell.angle_gamma   90.00
#
_symmetry.space_group_name_H-M   'P 1'
#
loop_
_entity.id
_entity.type
_entity.pdbx_description
1 polymer ?
#
loop_
_entity_poly.entity_id
_entity_poly.type
_entity_poly.pdbx_seq_one_letter_code
_entity_poly.pdbx_strand_id
1 'polypeptide(L)'
;MPWKCLNSLKNQLKDCDLSLAAQRTSGKYANGRLTLKIFGKPFSLDNLGRFQSDLHINPWIVMPVLGYVLHCQGRELTGKWIPFRELKNGRERNGLFVQRSEKTLKKIADTYPDLFEDLILIKIQIKIGNKIKTVFIYQWVSKHLCHTRFLKRKSPGEAVFPKVLKPQVYNPY
;
A
#
# COMPACT_ATOMS: atom_id res chain seq x y z
N MET A 1 -23.94 -4.02 6.80
CA MET A 1 -24.00 -4.07 5.32
C MET A 1 -22.91 -3.17 4.73
N PRO A 2 -21.83 -3.74 4.14
CA PRO A 2 -20.70 -2.97 3.57
C PRO A 2 -21.10 -1.96 2.49
N TRP A 3 -22.21 -2.22 1.79
CA TRP A 3 -22.73 -1.40 0.70
C TRP A 3 -23.20 0.01 1.09
N LYS A 4 -23.72 0.20 2.32
CA LYS A 4 -24.10 1.55 2.81
C LYS A 4 -22.88 2.46 2.92
N CYS A 5 -21.74 1.91 3.36
CA CYS A 5 -20.48 2.64 3.46
C CYS A 5 -19.93 3.00 2.08
N LEU A 6 -20.00 2.11 1.11
CA LEU A 6 -19.53 2.37 -0.26
C LEU A 6 -20.30 3.52 -0.93
N ASN A 7 -21.62 3.54 -0.81
CA ASN A 7 -22.43 4.63 -1.37
C ASN A 7 -22.15 5.97 -0.69
N SER A 8 -21.92 5.98 0.63
CA SER A 8 -21.52 7.19 1.36
C SER A 8 -20.18 7.75 0.84
N LEU A 9 -19.18 6.89 0.62
CA LEU A 9 -17.89 7.30 0.05
C LEU A 9 -18.03 7.82 -1.38
N LYS A 10 -18.84 7.17 -2.21
CA LYS A 10 -19.12 7.65 -3.58
C LYS A 10 -19.81 9.01 -3.59
N ASN A 11 -20.69 9.28 -2.62
CA ASN A 11 -21.31 10.59 -2.49
C ASN A 11 -20.29 11.67 -2.10
N GLN A 12 -19.42 11.39 -1.11
CA GLN A 12 -18.34 12.32 -0.74
C GLN A 12 -17.35 12.56 -1.89
N LEU A 13 -17.18 11.59 -2.79
CA LEU A 13 -16.31 11.72 -3.96
C LEU A 13 -16.80 12.78 -4.96
N LYS A 14 -18.12 13.00 -5.05
CA LYS A 14 -18.69 14.00 -5.97
C LYS A 14 -18.17 15.41 -5.66
N ASP A 15 -18.07 15.71 -4.37
CA ASP A 15 -17.63 17.02 -3.86
C ASP A 15 -16.10 17.11 -3.69
N CYS A 16 -15.37 16.04 -4.01
CA CYS A 16 -13.92 15.99 -3.83
C CYS A 16 -13.17 16.58 -5.03
N ASP A 17 -12.28 17.53 -4.79
CA ASP A 17 -11.31 17.97 -5.80
C ASP A 17 -10.26 16.87 -6.03
N LEU A 18 -10.39 16.17 -7.16
CA LEU A 18 -9.47 15.10 -7.56
C LEU A 18 -8.08 15.57 -7.93
N SER A 19 -7.91 16.83 -8.36
CA SER A 19 -6.60 17.42 -8.65
C SER A 19 -5.81 17.60 -7.34
N LEU A 20 -6.43 18.17 -6.32
CA LEU A 20 -5.83 18.27 -4.98
C LEU A 20 -5.64 16.89 -4.34
N ALA A 21 -6.56 15.95 -4.58
CA ALA A 21 -6.39 14.57 -4.12
C ALA A 21 -5.19 13.88 -4.77
N ALA A 22 -4.92 14.14 -6.06
CA ALA A 22 -3.75 13.61 -6.76
C ALA A 22 -2.45 14.04 -6.08
N GLN A 23 -2.34 15.33 -5.71
CA GLN A 23 -1.17 15.85 -5.00
C GLN A 23 -0.96 15.15 -3.65
N ARG A 24 -2.03 14.98 -2.85
CA ARG A 24 -1.98 14.29 -1.55
C ARG A 24 -1.69 12.79 -1.66
N THR A 25 -2.06 12.16 -2.75
CA THR A 25 -1.92 10.70 -2.93
C THR A 25 -0.70 10.31 -3.77
N SER A 26 0.08 11.30 -4.23
CA SER A 26 1.12 11.10 -5.25
C SER A 26 0.58 10.44 -6.53
N GLY A 27 -0.69 10.71 -6.84
CA GLY A 27 -1.38 10.28 -8.05
C GLY A 27 -1.18 11.23 -9.22
N LYS A 28 -1.67 10.83 -10.40
CA LYS A 28 -1.73 11.69 -11.59
C LYS A 28 -3.17 12.10 -11.84
N TYR A 29 -3.42 13.38 -12.06
CA TYR A 29 -4.71 13.87 -12.52
C TYR A 29 -4.61 14.30 -13.98
N ALA A 30 -5.44 13.73 -14.84
CA ALA A 30 -5.52 14.08 -16.26
C ALA A 30 -6.92 13.76 -16.80
N ASN A 31 -7.42 14.58 -17.72
CA ASN A 31 -8.70 14.34 -18.42
C ASN A 31 -9.88 14.05 -17.46
N GLY A 32 -9.95 14.77 -16.34
CA GLY A 32 -11.03 14.60 -15.36
C GLY A 32 -10.89 13.35 -14.46
N ARG A 33 -9.75 12.64 -14.50
CA ARG A 33 -9.54 11.38 -13.78
C ARG A 33 -8.30 11.41 -12.91
N LEU A 34 -8.41 10.82 -11.73
CA LEU A 34 -7.30 10.52 -10.83
C LEU A 34 -6.82 9.09 -11.07
N THR A 35 -5.54 8.92 -11.40
CA THR A 35 -4.88 7.62 -11.57
C THR A 35 -3.85 7.39 -10.46
N LEU A 36 -4.01 6.27 -9.76
CA LEU A 36 -3.09 5.75 -8.74
C LEU A 36 -2.43 4.46 -9.24
N LYS A 37 -1.24 4.14 -8.72
CA LYS A 37 -0.64 2.82 -8.91
C LYS A 37 -1.04 1.90 -7.77
N ILE A 38 -1.84 0.88 -8.06
CA ILE A 38 -2.29 -0.12 -7.09
C ILE A 38 -1.76 -1.47 -7.53
N PHE A 39 -1.01 -2.15 -6.66
CA PHE A 39 -0.31 -3.41 -7.00
C PHE A 39 0.50 -3.29 -8.30
N GLY A 40 1.14 -2.13 -8.54
CA GLY A 40 1.91 -1.85 -9.75
C GLY A 40 1.09 -1.52 -11.00
N LYS A 41 -0.24 -1.68 -10.98
CA LYS A 41 -1.13 -1.40 -12.11
C LYS A 41 -1.82 -0.03 -11.98
N PRO A 42 -2.12 0.65 -13.10
CA PRO A 42 -2.91 1.88 -13.07
C PRO A 42 -4.34 1.59 -12.60
N PHE A 43 -4.81 2.37 -11.64
CA PHE A 43 -6.18 2.38 -11.16
C PHE A 43 -6.71 3.80 -11.23
N SER A 44 -7.67 4.03 -12.12
CA SER A 44 -8.23 5.36 -12.40
C SER A 44 -9.64 5.49 -11.87
N LEU A 45 -10.00 6.68 -11.42
CA LEU A 45 -11.35 7.03 -10.97
C LEU A 45 -11.72 8.48 -11.32
N ASP A 46 -13.01 8.75 -11.39
CA ASP A 46 -13.56 10.11 -11.57
C ASP A 46 -14.58 10.48 -10.48
N ASN A 47 -15.01 11.75 -10.47
CA ASN A 47 -16.00 12.28 -9.51
C ASN A 47 -17.38 11.60 -9.61
N LEU A 48 -17.67 10.91 -10.73
CA LEU A 48 -18.92 10.15 -10.89
C LEU A 48 -18.83 8.75 -10.24
N GLY A 49 -17.66 8.37 -9.70
CA GLY A 49 -17.44 7.07 -9.08
C GLY A 49 -17.32 5.94 -10.10
N ARG A 50 -16.90 6.25 -11.34
CA ARG A 50 -16.52 5.26 -12.35
C ARG A 50 -15.06 4.88 -12.13
N PHE A 51 -14.77 3.58 -12.17
CA PHE A 51 -13.43 3.02 -11.96
C PHE A 51 -12.93 2.35 -13.24
N GLN A 52 -11.64 2.48 -13.52
CA GLN A 52 -10.97 1.81 -14.63
C GLN A 52 -9.63 1.27 -14.19
N SER A 53 -9.43 -0.03 -14.31
CA SER A 53 -8.17 -0.70 -14.01
C SER A 53 -8.12 -2.08 -14.65
N ASP A 54 -6.91 -2.60 -14.87
CA ASP A 54 -6.66 -4.00 -15.23
C ASP A 54 -6.73 -4.94 -13.99
N LEU A 55 -7.03 -4.38 -12.83
CA LEU A 55 -7.38 -5.12 -11.62
C LEU A 55 -8.87 -5.43 -11.64
N HIS A 56 -9.25 -6.62 -11.15
CA HIS A 56 -10.66 -6.93 -10.95
C HIS A 56 -11.27 -5.98 -9.93
N ILE A 57 -12.17 -5.11 -10.38
CA ILE A 57 -12.78 -4.06 -9.55
C ILE A 57 -13.85 -4.72 -8.68
N ASN A 58 -13.53 -4.92 -7.41
CA ASN A 58 -14.47 -5.38 -6.40
C ASN A 58 -14.54 -4.39 -5.22
N PRO A 59 -15.60 -4.47 -4.38
CA PRO A 59 -15.76 -3.56 -3.24
C PRO A 59 -14.59 -3.57 -2.25
N TRP A 60 -13.88 -4.71 -2.11
CA TRP A 60 -12.73 -4.84 -1.20
C TRP A 60 -11.51 -4.04 -1.66
N ILE A 61 -11.38 -3.76 -2.95
CA ILE A 61 -10.36 -2.85 -3.48
C ILE A 61 -10.88 -1.42 -3.52
N VAL A 62 -12.13 -1.22 -3.96
CA VAL A 62 -12.70 0.12 -4.13
C VAL A 62 -12.82 0.87 -2.81
N MET A 63 -13.28 0.22 -1.73
CA MET A 63 -13.47 0.89 -0.45
C MET A 63 -12.17 1.47 0.14
N PRO A 64 -11.06 0.70 0.26
CA PRO A 64 -9.78 1.25 0.69
C PRO A 64 -9.25 2.37 -0.21
N VAL A 65 -9.45 2.27 -1.53
CA VAL A 65 -8.99 3.28 -2.48
C VAL A 65 -9.74 4.59 -2.30
N LEU A 66 -11.08 4.53 -2.24
CA LEU A 66 -11.89 5.72 -1.99
C LEU A 66 -11.57 6.34 -0.63
N GLY A 67 -11.44 5.53 0.43
CA GLY A 67 -11.03 6.01 1.74
C GLY A 67 -9.65 6.67 1.72
N TYR A 68 -8.72 6.14 0.93
CA TYR A 68 -7.40 6.75 0.73
C TYR A 68 -7.51 8.10 -0.01
N VAL A 69 -8.23 8.17 -1.13
CA VAL A 69 -8.40 9.41 -1.90
C VAL A 69 -9.06 10.52 -1.07
N LEU A 70 -10.13 10.18 -0.35
CA LEU A 70 -10.92 11.12 0.44
C LEU A 70 -10.20 11.59 1.70
N HIS A 71 -9.51 10.69 2.41
CA HIS A 71 -9.00 10.97 3.76
C HIS A 71 -7.47 11.00 3.86
N CYS A 72 -6.73 10.78 2.77
CA CYS A 72 -5.27 10.92 2.79
C CYS A 72 -4.88 12.38 3.03
N GLN A 73 -3.96 12.56 3.99
CA GLN A 73 -3.42 13.86 4.40
C GLN A 73 -2.15 14.25 3.63
N GLY A 74 -1.68 13.42 2.70
CA GLY A 74 -0.46 13.69 1.92
C GLY A 74 0.84 13.80 2.70
N ARG A 75 0.90 13.22 3.90
CA ARG A 75 2.12 13.24 4.72
C ARG A 75 3.15 12.24 4.22
N GLU A 76 4.39 12.67 4.22
CA GLU A 76 5.52 11.79 3.95
C GLU A 76 5.59 10.65 4.97
N LEU A 77 6.07 9.51 4.47
CA LEU A 77 6.36 8.35 5.29
C LEU A 77 7.69 8.61 6.02
N THR A 78 7.76 8.21 7.29
CA THR A 78 8.99 8.34 8.10
C THR A 78 10.09 7.34 7.68
N GLY A 79 9.76 6.39 6.80
CA GLY A 79 10.60 5.21 6.52
C GLY A 79 10.67 4.21 7.69
N LYS A 80 10.09 4.54 8.85
CA LYS A 80 10.05 3.66 10.03
C LYS A 80 8.83 2.76 9.96
N TRP A 81 9.11 1.48 10.15
CA TRP A 81 8.12 0.43 10.21
C TRP A 81 7.57 0.29 11.62
N ILE A 82 6.24 0.21 11.75
CA ILE A 82 5.53 -0.02 13.02
C ILE A 82 4.64 -1.26 12.94
N PRO A 83 4.52 -2.04 14.02
CA PRO A 83 3.56 -3.13 14.14
C PRO A 83 2.11 -2.65 13.92
N PHE A 84 1.25 -3.52 13.36
CA PHE A 84 -0.16 -3.20 13.14
C PHE A 84 -0.89 -2.68 14.40
N ARG A 85 -0.62 -3.26 15.58
CA ARG A 85 -1.19 -2.82 16.87
C ARG A 85 -0.90 -1.36 17.25
N GLU A 86 0.16 -0.77 16.71
CA GLU A 86 0.56 0.62 16.97
C GLU A 86 -0.12 1.61 16.03
N LEU A 87 -0.86 1.12 15.02
CA LEU A 87 -1.72 1.97 14.20
C LEU A 87 -2.91 2.45 15.03
N LYS A 88 -3.39 3.66 14.70
CA LYS A 88 -4.67 4.17 15.21
C LYS A 88 -5.76 3.15 14.86
N ASN A 89 -6.50 2.68 15.85
CA ASN A 89 -7.53 1.63 15.71
C ASN A 89 -6.98 0.25 15.26
N GLY A 90 -5.68 0.02 15.46
CA GLY A 90 -5.01 -1.24 15.10
C GLY A 90 -5.05 -2.27 16.23
N ARG A 91 -5.00 -1.82 17.49
CA ARG A 91 -4.92 -2.69 18.67
C ARG A 91 -6.10 -3.63 18.78
N GLU A 92 -7.33 -3.14 18.60
CA GLU A 92 -8.54 -3.96 18.70
C GLU A 92 -8.68 -4.97 17.57
N ARG A 93 -8.09 -4.69 16.40
CA ARG A 93 -8.12 -5.58 15.21
C ARG A 93 -6.91 -6.49 15.12
N ASN A 94 -5.91 -6.29 15.98
CA ASN A 94 -4.62 -6.97 15.89
C ASN A 94 -4.76 -8.49 16.02
N GLY A 95 -5.61 -8.99 16.93
CA GLY A 95 -5.80 -10.44 17.10
C GLY A 95 -6.26 -11.13 15.81
N LEU A 96 -7.28 -10.57 15.16
CA LEU A 96 -7.81 -11.09 13.90
C LEU A 96 -6.77 -11.00 12.78
N PHE A 97 -6.07 -9.88 12.71
CA PHE A 97 -5.02 -9.65 11.73
C PHE A 97 -3.88 -10.67 11.86
N VAL A 98 -3.37 -10.89 13.08
CA VAL A 98 -2.31 -11.89 13.35
C VAL A 98 -2.77 -13.28 12.94
N GLN A 99 -4.00 -13.66 13.28
CA GLN A 99 -4.52 -14.99 12.98
C GLN A 99 -4.71 -15.22 11.47
N ARG A 100 -5.28 -14.25 10.76
CA ARG A 100 -5.66 -14.42 9.34
C ARG A 100 -4.52 -14.10 8.38
N SER A 101 -3.61 -13.22 8.77
CA SER A 101 -2.51 -12.76 7.92
C SER A 101 -1.18 -13.35 8.35
N GLU A 102 -0.67 -12.99 9.54
CA GLU A 102 0.70 -13.37 9.94
C GLU A 102 0.87 -14.87 10.10
N LYS A 103 -0.01 -15.54 10.85
CA LYS A 103 0.07 -16.98 11.07
C LYS A 103 -0.11 -17.77 9.77
N THR A 104 -1.05 -17.35 8.92
CA THR A 104 -1.29 -17.99 7.63
C THR A 104 -0.09 -17.85 6.70
N LEU A 105 0.46 -16.63 6.58
CA LEU A 105 1.65 -16.38 5.75
C LEU A 105 2.87 -17.12 6.28
N LYS A 106 3.07 -17.14 7.60
CA LYS A 106 4.14 -17.92 8.22
C LYS A 106 3.99 -19.40 7.89
N LYS A 107 2.78 -19.97 8.02
CA LYS A 107 2.54 -21.39 7.70
C LYS A 107 2.90 -21.69 6.25
N ILE A 108 2.55 -20.83 5.30
CA ILE A 108 2.93 -20.99 3.89
C ILE A 108 4.45 -20.95 3.75
N ALA A 109 5.12 -19.97 4.38
CA ALA A 109 6.58 -19.86 4.34
C ALA A 109 7.29 -21.09 4.93
N ASP A 110 6.77 -21.63 6.04
CA ASP A 110 7.34 -22.80 6.70
C ASP A 110 7.08 -24.09 5.91
N THR A 111 5.92 -24.20 5.24
CA THR A 111 5.46 -25.45 4.59
C THR A 111 5.91 -25.53 3.13
N TYR A 112 5.89 -24.40 2.41
CA TYR A 112 6.19 -24.31 0.98
C TYR A 112 7.19 -23.17 0.75
N PRO A 113 8.46 -23.38 1.13
CA PRO A 113 9.49 -22.37 1.07
C PRO A 113 9.69 -21.80 -0.35
N ASP A 114 9.80 -22.66 -1.36
CA ASP A 114 9.99 -22.25 -2.77
C ASP A 114 8.77 -21.47 -3.32
N LEU A 115 7.56 -21.95 -3.03
CA LEU A 115 6.33 -21.23 -3.39
C LEU A 115 6.28 -19.86 -2.72
N PHE A 116 6.73 -19.77 -1.47
CA PHE A 116 6.73 -18.52 -0.75
C PHE A 116 7.73 -17.51 -1.34
N GLU A 117 8.88 -17.98 -1.80
CA GLU A 117 9.83 -17.18 -2.58
C GLU A 117 9.18 -16.65 -3.87
N ASP A 118 8.51 -17.52 -4.63
CA ASP A 118 7.78 -17.12 -5.84
C ASP A 118 6.68 -16.09 -5.53
N LEU A 119 5.91 -16.27 -4.45
CA LEU A 119 4.86 -15.34 -4.04
C LEU A 119 5.41 -13.94 -3.71
N ILE A 120 6.61 -13.86 -3.14
CA ILE A 120 7.31 -12.59 -2.89
C ILE A 120 7.74 -11.97 -4.22
N LEU A 121 8.32 -12.77 -5.12
CA LEU A 121 8.84 -12.31 -6.41
C LEU A 121 7.72 -11.83 -7.35
N ILE A 122 6.59 -12.53 -7.40
CA ILE A 122 5.42 -12.19 -8.24
C ILE A 122 4.85 -10.80 -7.89
N LYS A 123 5.00 -10.32 -6.65
CA LYS A 123 4.53 -8.98 -6.25
C LYS A 123 5.59 -7.87 -6.35
N ILE A 124 6.88 -8.21 -6.39
CA ILE A 124 7.98 -7.23 -6.39
C ILE A 124 8.46 -6.90 -7.81
N GLN A 125 7.94 -7.55 -8.86
CA GLN A 125 8.21 -7.19 -10.27
C GLN A 125 7.56 -5.86 -10.73
N ILE A 126 7.46 -4.87 -9.84
CA ILE A 126 7.56 -3.45 -10.24
C ILE A 126 9.05 -3.19 -10.56
N LYS A 127 9.49 -3.70 -11.72
CA LYS A 127 10.77 -3.45 -12.42
C LYS A 127 11.96 -3.15 -11.49
N ILE A 128 12.51 -4.17 -10.83
CA ILE A 128 13.88 -4.15 -10.34
C ILE A 128 14.74 -4.86 -11.40
N GLY A 129 15.79 -4.21 -11.87
CA GLY A 129 16.55 -4.56 -13.08
C GLY A 129 17.15 -5.97 -13.13
N ASN A 130 17.65 -6.29 -14.32
CA ASN A 130 18.03 -7.58 -14.92
C ASN A 130 19.03 -8.52 -14.19
N LYS A 131 19.15 -8.54 -12.86
CA LYS A 131 19.99 -9.55 -12.18
C LYS A 131 19.33 -10.09 -10.92
N ILE A 132 18.77 -11.28 -11.02
CA ILE A 132 18.37 -12.11 -9.87
C ILE A 132 19.67 -12.70 -9.29
N LYS A 133 20.08 -12.22 -8.12
CA LYS A 133 21.09 -12.91 -7.30
C LYS A 133 20.37 -13.68 -6.20
N THR A 134 20.26 -14.99 -6.41
CA THR A 134 19.75 -15.97 -5.44
C THR A 134 20.80 -16.20 -4.36
N VAL A 135 20.82 -15.41 -3.29
CA VAL A 135 21.44 -15.83 -2.01
C VAL A 135 20.77 -15.05 -0.86
N PHE A 136 20.31 -15.77 0.18
CA PHE A 136 19.86 -15.27 1.50
C PHE A 136 18.45 -14.68 1.69
N ILE A 137 17.40 -15.30 1.14
CA ILE A 137 16.01 -14.94 1.52
C ILE A 137 15.56 -15.66 2.83
N TYR A 138 16.00 -16.90 3.06
CA TYR A 138 15.52 -17.72 4.19
C TYR A 138 15.87 -17.19 5.58
N GLN A 139 17.07 -16.65 5.79
CA GLN A 139 17.47 -16.08 7.09
C GLN A 139 16.78 -14.73 7.38
N TRP A 140 16.38 -14.00 6.33
CA TRP A 140 15.76 -12.68 6.44
C TRP A 140 14.27 -12.79 6.77
N VAL A 141 13.54 -13.66 6.08
CA VAL A 141 12.09 -13.88 6.24
C VAL A 141 11.74 -14.36 7.65
N SER A 142 12.49 -15.33 8.21
CA SER A 142 12.18 -15.91 9.52
C SER A 142 12.35 -14.92 10.69
N LYS A 143 13.13 -13.84 10.52
CA LYS A 143 13.26 -12.74 11.49
C LYS A 143 12.37 -11.52 11.18
N HIS A 144 11.90 -11.35 9.94
CA HIS A 144 11.30 -10.08 9.49
C HIS A 144 9.84 -10.16 9.02
N LEU A 145 9.30 -11.35 8.72
CA LEU A 145 7.95 -11.50 8.14
C LEU A 145 6.85 -11.89 9.14
N CYS A 146 7.20 -12.26 10.38
CA CYS A 146 6.21 -12.53 11.43
C CYS A 146 5.66 -11.28 12.13
N HIS A 147 6.11 -10.08 11.78
CA HIS A 147 5.53 -8.82 12.26
C HIS A 147 5.22 -7.98 11.04
N THR A 148 3.96 -7.96 10.65
CA THR A 148 3.47 -7.10 9.58
C THR A 148 3.70 -5.65 9.98
N ARG A 149 4.67 -5.09 9.29
CA ARG A 149 5.18 -3.77 9.53
C ARG A 149 4.47 -2.84 8.55
N PHE A 150 3.88 -1.77 9.07
CA PHE A 150 3.25 -0.69 8.31
C PHE A 150 4.14 0.56 8.40
N LEU A 151 4.21 1.40 7.36
CA LEU A 151 5.03 2.61 7.39
C LEU A 151 4.34 3.70 8.22
N LYS A 152 5.05 4.23 9.24
CA LYS A 152 4.56 5.35 10.07
C LYS A 152 4.61 6.66 9.28
N ARG A 153 3.54 7.46 9.34
CA ARG A 153 3.48 8.81 8.77
C ARG A 153 4.15 9.83 9.68
N LYS A 154 4.78 10.88 9.12
CA LYS A 154 5.34 11.99 9.89
C LYS A 154 4.24 12.72 10.71
N SER A 155 4.61 13.21 11.89
CA SER A 155 3.72 14.00 12.75
C SER A 155 3.49 15.41 12.17
N PRO A 156 2.37 16.10 12.51
CA PRO A 156 2.18 17.50 12.11
C PRO A 156 3.30 18.34 12.74
N GLY A 157 4.16 18.95 11.91
CA GLY A 157 5.32 19.75 12.35
C GLY A 157 6.70 19.18 11.99
N GLU A 158 6.80 17.90 11.62
CA GLU A 158 8.07 17.28 11.17
C GLU A 158 8.30 17.38 9.64
N ALA A 159 7.50 18.18 8.94
CA ALA A 159 7.60 18.36 7.50
C ALA A 159 8.81 19.24 7.13
N VAL A 160 10.02 18.73 7.34
CA VAL A 160 11.21 19.20 6.63
C VAL A 160 11.09 18.64 5.22
N PHE A 161 10.89 19.51 4.22
CA PHE A 161 11.02 19.16 2.81
C PHE A 161 12.45 18.66 2.56
N PRO A 162 12.66 17.46 1.97
CA PRO A 162 13.91 17.17 1.33
C PRO A 162 13.69 17.04 -0.18
N LYS A 163 14.61 17.68 -0.91
CA LYS A 163 14.88 17.50 -2.34
C LYS A 163 14.66 16.06 -2.79
N VAL A 164 14.01 15.92 -3.95
CA VAL A 164 14.04 14.78 -4.88
C VAL A 164 14.98 13.68 -4.40
N LEU A 165 14.42 12.56 -3.94
CA LEU A 165 15.16 11.35 -3.60
C LEU A 165 16.01 10.96 -4.82
N LYS A 166 17.29 11.37 -4.83
CA LYS A 166 18.27 10.79 -5.74
C LYS A 166 18.46 9.33 -5.31
N PRO A 167 18.49 8.38 -6.25
CA PRO A 167 18.76 6.98 -5.92
C PRO A 167 20.11 6.91 -5.21
N GLN A 168 20.11 6.41 -3.97
CA GLN A 168 21.34 6.08 -3.28
C GLN A 168 21.97 4.89 -4.02
N VAL A 169 23.06 5.17 -4.73
CA VAL A 169 23.96 4.16 -5.29
C VAL A 169 24.64 3.49 -4.12
N TYR A 170 24.32 2.22 -3.88
CA TYR A 170 25.04 1.37 -2.95
C TYR A 170 26.45 1.12 -3.51
N ASN A 171 27.49 1.61 -2.81
CA ASN A 171 28.89 1.43 -3.14
C ASN A 171 29.44 0.22 -2.37
N PRO A 172 29.84 -0.88 -3.04
CA PRO A 172 30.43 -2.03 -2.39
C PRO A 172 31.95 -1.94 -2.47
N TYR A 173 32.56 -1.22 -1.52
CA TYR A 173 33.95 -1.44 -1.10
C TYR A 173 33.96 -1.55 0.42
#